data_AF-A0A8E8EZU8-F1
#
_entry.id   AF-A0A8E8EZU8-F1
#
_cell.length_a   1.000
_cell.length_b   1.000
_cell.length_c   1.000
_cell.angle_alpha   90.00
_cell.angle_beta   90.00
_cell.angle_gamma   90.00
#
_symmetry.space_group_name_H-M   'P 1'
#
loop_
_entity.id
_entity.type
_entity.pdbx_description
1 polymer ?
#
loop_
_entity_poly.entity_id
_entity_poly.type
_entity_poly.pdbx_seq_one_letter_code
_entity_poly.pdbx_strand_id
1 'polypeptide(L)'
;MGTPGRKDGHDPEWRSTADPDEEIEVTCDCCPECGDCFDESVGVSPRLVEEIPDPQPPEITRYNRHYYQCDSCGTETVAAHPDCPDEGQFGVNVIAQSALSRYDHRLPYRKIADRFEQLHGLELSGASAWHATERAARAGRCEYEQIRQEIQDADVVHIDETGIKRDGEQAWIWTFQTVQHTLYAVRESRGSDVPAEVLGEDFAGTVVCDGWTAYPAFSSNLQRCWAHILREAEDVAESSQKVNRSTRLSDRYTSLSRLGWRATQVLVRAELQRVARRELESLIDRSVPDGPVATLLGKIEGGLDHWLTFIGEPAVSPTNNAAENALREPVVLRKIIGTLRNDRGMFVHETVLSLLATWRQQGRNPYEEFRRVVSNNEVISRAHAVPAVETSG
;
A
#
# COMPACT_ATOMS: atom_id res chain seq x y z
N MET A 1 -11.28 -19.26 -12.59
CA MET A 1 -10.65 -19.62 -13.88
C MET A 1 -9.15 -19.62 -13.66
N GLY A 2 -8.48 -20.76 -13.88
CA GLY A 2 -7.03 -20.86 -13.78
C GLY A 2 -6.36 -20.19 -14.98
N THR A 3 -5.26 -19.50 -14.74
CA THR A 3 -4.39 -18.91 -15.77
C THR A 3 -3.64 -19.99 -16.56
N PRO A 4 -3.18 -19.70 -17.79
CA PRO A 4 -2.22 -20.55 -18.48
C PRO A 4 -0.98 -20.74 -17.61
N GLY A 5 -0.45 -21.96 -17.55
CA GLY A 5 0.74 -22.29 -16.76
C GLY A 5 1.94 -21.39 -17.07
N ARG A 6 2.90 -21.34 -16.13
CA ARG A 6 4.12 -20.53 -16.21
C ARG A 6 4.84 -20.80 -17.54
N LYS A 7 5.35 -19.74 -18.19
CA LYS A 7 6.09 -19.86 -19.47
C LYS A 7 7.34 -20.74 -19.31
N ASP A 8 7.74 -21.43 -20.37
CA ASP A 8 8.96 -22.26 -20.39
C ASP A 8 10.21 -21.45 -20.01
N GLY A 9 11.07 -22.02 -19.15
CA GLY A 9 12.37 -21.45 -18.77
C GLY A 9 12.45 -20.81 -17.38
N HIS A 10 11.39 -20.88 -16.56
CA HIS A 10 11.46 -20.52 -15.14
C HIS A 10 11.86 -21.73 -14.30
N ASP A 11 12.79 -21.55 -13.36
CA ASP A 11 13.11 -22.59 -12.37
C ASP A 11 11.84 -23.00 -11.62
N PRO A 12 11.61 -24.31 -11.42
CA PRO A 12 10.48 -24.78 -10.64
C PRO A 12 10.63 -24.30 -9.19
N GLU A 13 9.60 -23.63 -8.72
CA GLU A 13 9.53 -23.12 -7.35
C GLU A 13 8.93 -24.23 -6.48
N TRP A 14 9.80 -25.17 -6.08
CA TRP A 14 9.42 -26.23 -5.15
C TRP A 14 9.33 -25.64 -3.74
N ARG A 15 8.24 -25.92 -3.05
CA ARG A 15 8.16 -25.66 -1.61
C ARG A 15 9.17 -26.56 -0.90
N SER A 16 9.98 -26.00 -0.02
CA SER A 16 10.84 -26.78 0.88
C SER A 16 9.97 -27.66 1.78
N THR A 17 10.36 -28.92 1.96
CA THR A 17 9.72 -29.83 2.91
C THR A 17 9.95 -29.32 4.32
N ALA A 18 8.90 -29.23 5.13
CA ALA A 18 9.01 -28.90 6.55
C ALA A 18 9.51 -30.11 7.34
N ASP A 19 10.16 -29.84 8.48
CA ASP A 19 10.47 -30.88 9.48
C ASP A 19 9.18 -31.24 10.23
N PRO A 20 8.91 -32.53 10.53
CA PRO A 20 7.73 -32.94 11.27
C PRO A 20 7.83 -32.51 12.74
N ASP A 21 6.75 -31.92 13.26
CA ASP A 21 6.62 -31.64 14.70
C ASP A 21 6.39 -32.92 15.53
N GLU A 22 5.75 -33.93 14.92
CA GLU A 22 5.44 -35.25 15.50
C GLU A 22 5.54 -36.34 14.42
N GLU A 23 6.10 -37.50 14.77
CA GLU A 23 6.14 -38.68 13.90
C GLU A 23 5.25 -39.79 14.50
N ILE A 24 4.28 -40.26 13.70
CA ILE A 24 3.34 -41.30 14.10
C ILE A 24 3.59 -42.55 13.25
N GLU A 25 3.93 -43.66 13.91
CA GLU A 25 4.07 -44.97 13.27
C GLU A 25 2.68 -45.54 12.96
N VAL A 26 2.40 -45.72 11.66
CA VAL A 26 1.15 -46.30 11.19
C VAL A 26 1.43 -47.72 10.70
N THR A 27 1.11 -48.70 11.54
CA THR A 27 1.27 -50.13 11.25
C THR A 27 -0.06 -50.80 10.92
N CYS A 28 0.01 -51.98 10.31
CA CYS A 28 -1.15 -52.82 10.05
C CYS A 28 -0.80 -54.26 10.41
N ASP A 29 -1.69 -54.95 11.13
CA ASP A 29 -1.42 -56.30 11.64
C ASP A 29 -1.87 -57.39 10.66
N CYS A 30 -2.80 -57.09 9.76
CA CYS A 30 -3.36 -58.07 8.83
C CYS A 30 -3.53 -57.50 7.42
N CYS A 31 -3.37 -58.36 6.42
CA CYS A 31 -3.64 -58.02 5.03
C CYS A 31 -5.13 -57.68 4.85
N PRO A 32 -5.49 -56.50 4.33
CA PRO A 32 -6.89 -56.12 4.14
C PRO A 32 -7.63 -56.95 3.08
N GLU A 33 -6.89 -57.65 2.20
CA GLU A 33 -7.46 -58.46 1.12
C GLU A 33 -7.73 -59.91 1.54
N CYS A 34 -6.80 -60.57 2.24
CA CYS A 34 -6.94 -61.98 2.62
C CYS A 34 -7.11 -62.22 4.13
N GLY A 35 -6.82 -61.23 4.98
CA GLY A 35 -6.92 -61.33 6.43
C GLY A 35 -5.73 -62.01 7.13
N ASP A 36 -4.73 -62.49 6.38
CA ASP A 36 -3.53 -63.08 6.95
C ASP A 36 -2.73 -62.04 7.75
N CYS A 37 -2.15 -62.45 8.88
CA CYS A 37 -1.36 -61.57 9.72
C CYS A 37 0.01 -61.27 9.11
N PHE A 38 0.49 -60.03 9.26
CA PHE A 38 1.85 -59.64 8.97
C PHE A 38 2.74 -59.92 10.18
N ASP A 39 3.94 -60.46 9.97
CA ASP A 39 4.92 -60.67 11.04
C ASP A 39 5.70 -59.38 11.35
N GLU A 40 6.26 -58.74 10.32
CA GLU A 40 7.04 -57.48 10.43
C GLU A 40 6.79 -56.57 9.20
N SER A 41 6.98 -55.27 9.39
CA SER A 41 6.93 -54.30 8.29
C SER A 41 8.15 -54.45 7.37
N VAL A 42 7.91 -54.46 6.06
CA VAL A 42 8.98 -54.56 5.04
C VAL A 42 9.65 -53.22 4.71
N GLY A 43 9.11 -52.10 5.22
CA GLY A 43 9.66 -50.76 4.99
C GLY A 43 8.69 -49.66 5.35
N VAL A 44 9.20 -48.42 5.43
CA VAL A 44 8.40 -47.23 5.70
C VAL A 44 8.30 -46.40 4.43
N SER A 45 7.09 -46.00 4.08
CA SER A 45 6.82 -45.01 3.04
C SER A 45 6.36 -43.72 3.72
N PRO A 46 7.26 -42.81 4.12
CA PRO A 46 6.90 -41.65 4.91
C PRO A 46 5.95 -40.73 4.13
N ARG A 47 4.97 -40.18 4.81
CA ARG A 47 4.03 -39.19 4.28
C ARG A 47 3.93 -38.03 5.26
N LEU A 48 4.44 -36.87 4.85
CA LEU A 48 4.25 -35.64 5.60
C LEU A 48 2.86 -35.08 5.34
N VAL A 49 2.14 -34.75 6.41
CA VAL A 49 0.85 -34.05 6.37
C VAL A 49 1.00 -32.75 7.15
N GLU A 50 0.83 -31.62 6.49
CA GLU A 50 0.75 -30.30 7.15
C GLU A 50 -0.74 -29.95 7.32
N GLU A 51 -1.20 -29.94 8.57
CA GLU A 51 -2.59 -29.63 8.93
C GLU A 51 -2.65 -28.39 9.83
N ILE A 52 -3.71 -27.60 9.71
CA ILE A 52 -4.00 -26.47 10.59
C ILE A 52 -4.94 -26.96 11.71
N PRO A 53 -4.64 -26.68 13.00
CA PRO A 53 -5.52 -27.08 14.09
C PRO A 53 -6.95 -26.55 13.93
N ASP A 54 -7.91 -27.27 14.54
CA ASP A 54 -9.30 -26.82 14.59
C ASP A 54 -9.39 -25.38 15.13
N PRO A 55 -10.14 -24.50 14.47
CA PRO A 55 -10.40 -23.16 14.96
C PRO A 55 -10.94 -23.14 16.40
N GLN A 56 -10.31 -22.34 17.26
CA GLN A 56 -10.70 -22.26 18.67
C GLN A 56 -11.89 -21.31 18.89
N PRO A 57 -12.83 -21.64 19.82
CA PRO A 57 -13.93 -20.75 20.18
C PRO A 57 -13.43 -19.49 20.93
N PRO A 58 -14.24 -18.42 21.04
CA PRO A 58 -13.84 -17.21 21.75
C PRO A 58 -13.66 -17.46 23.26
N GLU A 59 -12.56 -16.95 23.80
CA GLU A 59 -12.35 -16.84 25.24
C GLU A 59 -13.08 -15.61 25.79
N ILE A 60 -13.94 -15.81 26.80
CA ILE A 60 -14.77 -14.74 27.38
C ILE A 60 -14.27 -14.41 28.79
N THR A 61 -13.62 -13.25 28.94
CA THR A 61 -13.13 -12.73 30.23
C THR A 61 -13.96 -11.54 30.68
N ARG A 62 -14.47 -11.58 31.93
CA ARG A 62 -15.16 -10.43 32.55
C ARG A 62 -14.19 -9.65 33.44
N TYR A 63 -13.92 -8.40 33.08
CA TYR A 63 -13.17 -7.46 33.91
C TYR A 63 -14.14 -6.68 34.81
N ASN A 64 -14.15 -6.98 36.10
CA ASN A 64 -14.91 -6.21 37.09
C ASN A 64 -14.11 -4.95 37.48
N ARG A 65 -14.21 -3.90 36.68
CA ARG A 65 -13.52 -2.62 36.92
C ARG A 65 -14.19 -1.86 38.06
N HIS A 66 -13.51 -1.72 39.18
CA HIS A 66 -13.99 -0.95 40.32
C HIS A 66 -13.85 0.55 40.07
N TYR A 67 -14.85 1.32 40.51
CA TYR A 67 -14.79 2.78 40.54
C TYR A 67 -14.36 3.24 41.93
N TYR A 68 -13.61 4.33 41.97
CA TYR A 68 -13.09 4.95 43.17
C TYR A 68 -13.41 6.44 43.12
N GLN A 69 -13.64 7.03 44.28
CA GLN A 69 -13.76 8.48 44.44
C GLN A 69 -12.66 8.92 45.40
N CYS A 70 -11.88 9.93 45.01
CA CYS A 70 -10.84 10.47 45.88
C CYS A 70 -11.48 11.30 47.02
N ASP A 71 -11.23 10.93 48.27
CA ASP A 71 -11.76 11.65 49.43
C ASP A 71 -11.26 13.10 49.55
N SER A 72 -10.10 13.41 48.95
CA SER A 72 -9.47 14.74 49.05
C SER A 72 -9.93 15.73 47.98
N CYS A 73 -10.16 15.28 46.75
CA CYS A 73 -10.50 16.16 45.62
C CYS A 73 -11.80 15.78 44.90
N GLY A 74 -12.47 14.70 45.30
CA GLY A 74 -13.71 14.21 44.71
C GLY A 74 -13.57 13.58 43.33
N THR A 75 -12.35 13.50 42.76
CA THR A 75 -12.10 12.91 41.44
C THR A 75 -12.50 11.45 41.41
N GLU A 76 -13.34 11.09 40.45
CA GLU A 76 -13.73 9.71 40.18
C GLU A 76 -12.74 9.05 39.23
N THR A 77 -12.42 7.78 39.47
CA THR A 77 -11.50 7.00 38.63
C THR A 77 -11.97 5.56 38.57
N VAL A 78 -11.97 4.99 37.36
CA VAL A 78 -12.28 3.57 37.14
C VAL A 78 -10.99 2.82 36.91
N ALA A 79 -10.77 1.71 37.64
CA ALA A 79 -9.58 0.88 37.49
C ALA A 79 -9.38 0.45 36.02
N ALA A 80 -8.16 0.55 35.52
CA ALA A 80 -7.77 0.07 34.20
C ALA A 80 -7.03 -1.27 34.31
N HIS A 81 -7.05 -2.06 33.24
CA HIS A 81 -6.27 -3.28 33.11
C HIS A 81 -5.71 -3.34 31.68
N PRO A 82 -4.44 -3.71 31.46
CA PRO A 82 -3.82 -3.69 30.12
C PRO A 82 -4.62 -4.47 29.06
N ASP A 83 -5.15 -5.64 29.45
CA ASP A 83 -5.95 -6.50 28.55
C ASP A 83 -7.45 -6.14 28.51
N CYS A 84 -7.90 -5.16 29.30
CA CYS A 84 -9.29 -4.71 29.28
C CYS A 84 -9.41 -3.45 28.41
N PRO A 85 -10.10 -3.50 27.26
CA PRO A 85 -10.26 -2.32 26.44
C PRO A 85 -11.11 -1.26 27.15
N ASP A 86 -10.75 0.01 26.96
CA ASP A 86 -11.56 1.13 27.49
C ASP A 86 -12.89 1.29 26.75
N GLU A 87 -12.93 0.93 25.46
CA GLU A 87 -14.12 0.94 24.62
C GLU A 87 -14.36 -0.42 23.93
N GLY A 88 -15.60 -0.91 23.99
CA GLY A 88 -16.05 -2.09 23.26
C GLY A 88 -15.77 -3.42 23.99
N GLN A 89 -16.13 -4.53 23.34
CA GLN A 89 -16.12 -5.87 23.94
C GLN A 89 -15.13 -6.83 23.25
N PHE A 90 -14.55 -6.41 22.13
CA PHE A 90 -13.65 -7.26 21.35
C PHE A 90 -12.20 -7.08 21.79
N GLY A 91 -11.52 -8.20 21.98
CA GLY A 91 -10.08 -8.26 22.24
C GLY A 91 -9.23 -8.02 21.00
N VAL A 92 -7.91 -7.97 21.22
CA VAL A 92 -6.88 -7.60 20.23
C VAL A 92 -6.97 -8.43 18.95
N ASN A 93 -7.13 -9.76 19.07
CA ASN A 93 -7.17 -10.66 17.91
C ASN A 93 -8.37 -10.39 16.99
N VAL A 94 -9.55 -10.13 17.55
CA VAL A 94 -10.77 -9.84 16.77
C VAL A 94 -10.61 -8.53 16.01
N ILE A 95 -10.00 -7.51 16.64
CA ILE A 95 -9.71 -6.21 16.03
C ILE A 95 -8.73 -6.36 14.88
N ALA A 96 -7.58 -6.99 15.12
CA ALA A 96 -6.54 -7.21 14.12
C ALA A 96 -7.06 -8.02 12.92
N GLN A 97 -7.74 -9.14 13.19
CA GLN A 97 -8.31 -9.97 12.13
C GLN A 97 -9.43 -9.27 11.36
N SER A 98 -10.22 -8.40 12.00
CA SER A 98 -11.23 -7.60 11.30
C SER A 98 -10.60 -6.63 10.30
N ALA A 99 -9.55 -5.92 10.71
CA ALA A 99 -8.84 -4.98 9.85
C ALA A 99 -8.15 -5.70 8.67
N LEU A 100 -7.44 -6.80 8.93
CA LEU A 100 -6.84 -7.63 7.88
C LEU A 100 -7.88 -8.22 6.94
N SER A 101 -8.94 -8.80 7.49
CA SER A 101 -10.00 -9.38 6.66
C SER A 101 -10.60 -8.33 5.72
N ARG A 102 -10.73 -7.08 6.19
CA ARG A 102 -11.30 -6.00 5.41
C ARG A 102 -10.39 -5.50 4.29
N TYR A 103 -9.12 -5.26 4.59
CA TYR A 103 -8.20 -4.53 3.73
C TYR A 103 -7.21 -5.44 3.00
N ASP A 104 -6.77 -6.53 3.63
CA ASP A 104 -5.85 -7.49 3.03
C ASP A 104 -6.60 -8.60 2.27
N HIS A 105 -7.52 -9.27 2.95
CA HIS A 105 -8.35 -10.31 2.33
C HIS A 105 -9.54 -9.73 1.54
N ARG A 106 -9.73 -8.41 1.62
CA ARG A 106 -10.74 -7.63 0.87
C ARG A 106 -12.17 -8.13 1.05
N LEU A 107 -12.50 -8.65 2.23
CA LEU A 107 -13.82 -9.17 2.54
C LEU A 107 -14.80 -8.02 2.86
N PRO A 108 -16.03 -8.03 2.31
CA PRO A 108 -17.11 -7.18 2.80
C PRO A 108 -17.41 -7.47 4.28
N TYR A 109 -17.82 -6.47 5.06
CA TYR A 109 -18.02 -6.63 6.51
C TYR A 109 -18.97 -7.77 6.91
N ARG A 110 -20.00 -8.06 6.11
CA ARG A 110 -20.87 -9.23 6.34
C ARG A 110 -20.11 -10.55 6.21
N LYS A 111 -19.17 -10.65 5.26
CA LYS A 111 -18.30 -11.83 5.12
C LYS A 111 -17.26 -11.96 6.21
N ILE A 112 -16.85 -10.84 6.81
CA ILE A 112 -16.02 -10.86 8.01
C ILE A 112 -16.80 -11.45 9.19
N ALA A 113 -18.05 -11.03 9.38
CA ALA A 113 -18.97 -11.63 10.35
C ALA A 113 -19.16 -13.14 10.11
N ASP A 114 -19.54 -13.54 8.89
CA ASP A 114 -19.70 -14.96 8.52
C ASP A 114 -18.44 -15.77 8.86
N ARG A 115 -17.24 -15.23 8.60
CA ARG A 115 -15.96 -15.90 8.89
C ARG A 115 -15.75 -16.12 10.39
N PHE A 116 -16.04 -15.13 11.23
CA PHE A 116 -15.88 -15.27 12.69
C PHE A 116 -16.87 -16.28 13.27
N GLU A 117 -18.09 -16.32 12.76
CA GLU A 117 -19.09 -17.31 13.18
C GLU A 117 -18.71 -18.72 12.71
N GLN A 118 -18.33 -18.88 11.44
CA GLN A 118 -18.00 -20.19 10.85
C GLN A 118 -16.75 -20.83 11.46
N LEU A 119 -15.71 -20.04 11.72
CA LEU A 119 -14.46 -20.55 12.27
C LEU A 119 -14.49 -20.58 13.79
N HIS A 120 -14.96 -19.52 14.44
CA HIS A 120 -14.80 -19.40 15.90
C HIS A 120 -16.11 -19.53 16.66
N GLY A 121 -17.27 -19.60 16.00
CA GLY A 121 -18.57 -19.48 16.68
C GLY A 121 -18.78 -18.09 17.30
N LEU A 122 -18.01 -17.08 16.91
CA LEU A 122 -18.15 -15.72 17.42
C LEU A 122 -19.17 -14.96 16.58
N GLU A 123 -20.38 -14.81 17.12
CA GLU A 123 -21.44 -14.04 16.49
C GLU A 123 -21.17 -12.54 16.57
N LEU A 124 -21.05 -11.88 15.42
CA LEU A 124 -20.94 -10.42 15.35
C LEU A 124 -21.59 -9.89 14.07
N SER A 125 -22.11 -8.66 14.14
CA SER A 125 -22.72 -8.01 12.98
C SER A 125 -21.66 -7.40 12.06
N GLY A 126 -22.02 -7.12 10.80
CA GLY A 126 -21.15 -6.34 9.92
C GLY A 126 -20.80 -4.95 10.48
N ALA A 127 -21.68 -4.34 11.27
CA ALA A 127 -21.38 -3.08 11.98
C ALA A 127 -20.35 -3.30 13.10
N SER A 128 -20.41 -4.43 13.81
CA SER A 128 -19.43 -4.82 14.81
C SER A 128 -18.04 -5.02 14.18
N ALA A 129 -17.96 -5.66 13.01
CA ALA A 129 -16.71 -5.79 12.25
C ALA A 129 -16.17 -4.44 11.76
N TRP A 130 -17.06 -3.52 11.34
CA TRP A 130 -16.69 -2.14 11.03
C TRP A 130 -16.08 -1.44 12.24
N HIS A 131 -16.73 -1.49 13.41
CA HIS A 131 -16.21 -0.85 14.63
C HIS A 131 -14.90 -1.47 15.13
N ALA A 132 -14.72 -2.78 14.97
CA ALA A 132 -13.44 -3.43 15.23
C ALA A 132 -12.35 -2.88 14.29
N THR A 133 -12.65 -2.73 13.01
CA THR A 133 -11.71 -2.15 12.03
C THR A 133 -11.40 -0.68 12.32
N GLU A 134 -12.41 0.11 12.71
CA GLU A 134 -12.27 1.50 13.12
C GLU A 134 -11.36 1.64 14.35
N ARG A 135 -11.47 0.71 15.32
CA ARG A 135 -10.57 0.67 16.48
C ARG A 135 -9.13 0.36 16.08
N ALA A 136 -8.90 -0.55 15.14
CA ALA A 136 -7.55 -0.82 14.62
C ALA A 136 -6.93 0.44 14.00
N ALA A 137 -7.70 1.19 13.20
CA ALA A 137 -7.25 2.45 12.62
C ALA A 137 -6.93 3.50 13.69
N ARG A 138 -7.81 3.67 14.68
CA ARG A 138 -7.58 4.62 15.80
C ARG A 138 -6.32 4.30 16.58
N ALA A 139 -6.09 3.02 16.89
CA ALA A 139 -4.87 2.58 17.58
C ALA A 139 -3.60 2.82 16.72
N GLY A 140 -3.72 2.64 15.40
CA GLY A 140 -2.61 2.82 14.45
C GLY A 140 -2.36 4.26 13.99
N ARG A 141 -3.17 5.23 14.43
CA ARG A 141 -3.07 6.59 13.91
C ARG A 141 -1.75 7.28 14.27
N CYS A 142 -1.21 7.04 15.47
CA CYS A 142 0.10 7.59 15.84
C CYS A 142 1.20 7.11 14.87
N GLU A 143 1.14 5.85 14.46
CA GLU A 143 2.10 5.29 13.51
C GLU A 143 1.86 5.80 12.08
N TYR A 144 0.61 6.06 11.69
CA TYR A 144 0.32 6.78 10.44
C TYR A 144 0.96 8.17 10.39
N GLU A 145 0.87 8.95 11.48
CA GLU A 145 1.50 10.27 11.53
C GLU A 145 3.03 10.18 11.58
N GLN A 146 3.60 9.14 12.20
CA GLN A 146 5.05 8.86 12.12
C GLN A 146 5.47 8.57 10.68
N ILE A 147 4.73 7.70 9.96
CA ILE A 147 4.98 7.44 8.53
C ILE A 147 4.93 8.74 7.73
N ARG A 148 3.98 9.63 8.03
CA ARG A 148 3.91 10.94 7.37
C ARG A 148 5.16 11.78 7.62
N GLN A 149 5.63 11.86 8.86
CA GLN A 149 6.86 12.60 9.21
C GLN A 149 8.08 12.03 8.48
N GLU A 150 8.23 10.70 8.47
CA GLU A 150 9.32 10.03 7.74
C GLU A 150 9.29 10.29 6.23
N ILE A 151 8.10 10.52 5.65
CA ILE A 151 7.95 10.90 4.24
C ILE A 151 8.25 12.38 4.03
N GLN A 152 7.87 13.25 4.97
CA GLN A 152 8.18 14.70 4.93
C GLN A 152 9.69 14.95 4.96
N ASP A 153 10.44 14.12 5.67
CA ASP A 153 11.90 14.22 5.80
C ASP A 153 12.67 13.49 4.68
N ALA A 154 11.98 12.89 3.71
CA ALA A 154 12.62 12.09 2.67
C ALA A 154 13.17 12.93 1.50
N ASP A 155 14.37 12.56 1.02
CA ASP A 155 15.00 13.20 -0.13
C ASP A 155 14.22 12.99 -1.45
N VAL A 156 13.52 11.87 -1.58
CA VAL A 156 12.79 11.50 -2.80
C VAL A 156 11.45 10.87 -2.44
N VAL A 157 10.36 11.41 -3.01
CA VAL A 157 9.00 10.91 -2.80
C VAL A 157 8.32 10.68 -4.15
N HIS A 158 7.76 9.49 -4.31
CA HIS A 158 6.90 9.11 -5.41
C HIS A 158 5.46 9.48 -5.09
N ILE A 159 4.79 10.23 -5.96
CA ILE A 159 3.40 10.68 -5.77
C ILE A 159 2.55 10.28 -6.97
N ASP A 160 1.37 9.73 -6.70
CA ASP A 160 0.33 9.45 -7.69
C ASP A 160 -1.03 9.46 -7.00
N GLU A 161 -2.10 9.52 -7.77
CA GLU A 161 -3.45 9.61 -7.24
C GLU A 161 -4.48 8.83 -8.06
N THR A 162 -5.52 8.36 -7.38
CA THR A 162 -6.62 7.67 -8.05
C THR A 162 -7.97 8.01 -7.44
N GLY A 163 -9.00 8.05 -8.27
CA GLY A 163 -10.34 8.41 -7.84
C GLY A 163 -10.97 7.35 -6.92
N ILE A 164 -11.71 7.81 -5.92
CA ILE A 164 -12.65 7.03 -5.11
C ILE A 164 -13.97 7.80 -4.97
N LYS A 165 -15.05 7.12 -4.55
CA LYS A 165 -16.31 7.77 -4.20
C LYS A 165 -16.43 7.95 -2.69
N ARG A 166 -16.87 9.14 -2.26
CA ARG A 166 -17.30 9.47 -0.90
C ARG A 166 -18.75 9.90 -0.97
N ASP A 167 -19.65 9.12 -0.39
CA ASP A 167 -21.10 9.31 -0.43
C ASP A 167 -21.66 9.66 -1.83
N GLY A 168 -21.10 9.02 -2.87
CA GLY A 168 -21.45 9.29 -4.28
C GLY A 168 -20.66 10.41 -4.96
N GLU A 169 -20.02 11.29 -4.19
CA GLU A 169 -19.17 12.38 -4.67
C GLU A 169 -17.74 11.92 -4.95
N GLN A 170 -17.01 12.69 -5.75
CA GLN A 170 -15.65 12.35 -6.14
C GLN A 170 -14.65 12.74 -5.04
N ALA A 171 -13.83 11.79 -4.63
CA ALA A 171 -12.65 12.02 -3.80
C ALA A 171 -11.43 11.33 -4.43
N TRP A 172 -10.27 11.50 -3.83
CA TRP A 172 -8.98 11.05 -4.35
C TRP A 172 -8.21 10.32 -3.25
N ILE A 173 -7.68 9.15 -3.60
CA ILE A 173 -6.66 8.47 -2.82
C ILE A 173 -5.33 8.90 -3.41
N TRP A 174 -4.59 9.69 -2.65
CA TRP A 174 -3.21 10.05 -2.94
C TRP A 174 -2.29 9.01 -2.34
N THR A 175 -1.24 8.64 -3.06
CA THR A 175 -0.15 7.82 -2.53
C THR A 175 1.12 8.64 -2.48
N PHE A 176 1.85 8.52 -1.38
CA PHE A 176 3.17 9.10 -1.18
C PHE A 176 4.08 7.95 -0.78
N GLN A 177 5.12 7.69 -1.56
CA GLN A 177 5.98 6.52 -1.34
C GLN A 177 7.45 6.89 -1.38
N THR A 178 8.19 6.37 -0.40
CA THR A 178 9.64 6.35 -0.35
C THR A 178 10.13 4.91 -0.45
N VAL A 179 11.43 4.66 -0.25
CA VAL A 179 12.01 3.31 -0.25
C VAL A 179 11.46 2.44 0.90
N GLN A 180 11.08 3.04 2.03
CA GLN A 180 10.68 2.31 3.25
C GLN A 180 9.24 2.55 3.70
N HIS A 181 8.59 3.61 3.19
CA HIS A 181 7.30 4.08 3.68
C HIS A 181 6.32 4.29 2.52
N THR A 182 5.07 3.91 2.74
CA THR A 182 3.97 4.19 1.83
C THR A 182 2.81 4.76 2.64
N LEU A 183 2.41 5.99 2.32
CA LEU A 183 1.28 6.67 2.91
C LEU A 183 0.20 6.92 1.87
N TYR A 184 -1.04 6.69 2.28
CA TYR A 184 -2.22 7.11 1.55
C TYR A 184 -2.89 8.27 2.28
N ALA A 185 -3.35 9.26 1.54
CA ALA A 185 -4.20 10.33 2.04
C ALA A 185 -5.49 10.37 1.21
N VAL A 186 -6.65 10.31 1.87
CA VAL A 186 -7.94 10.37 1.17
C VAL A 186 -8.51 11.78 1.31
N ARG A 187 -8.59 12.52 0.21
CA ARG A 187 -9.02 13.93 0.19
C ARG A 187 -10.05 14.17 -0.91
N GLU A 188 -10.88 15.19 -0.74
CA GLU A 188 -11.85 15.59 -1.77
C GLU A 188 -11.17 16.37 -2.89
N SER A 189 -10.08 17.08 -2.56
CA SER A 189 -9.25 17.78 -3.52
C SER A 189 -8.30 16.82 -4.26
N ARG A 190 -8.10 17.12 -5.54
CA ARG A 190 -6.96 16.64 -6.33
C ARG A 190 -5.86 17.70 -6.43
N GLY A 191 -6.06 18.93 -5.99
CA GLY A 191 -5.12 20.03 -6.22
C GLY A 191 -3.77 19.90 -5.50
N SER A 192 -2.90 20.88 -5.74
CA SER A 192 -1.59 21.03 -5.11
C SER A 192 -1.67 21.27 -3.60
N ASP A 193 -2.85 21.62 -3.08
CA ASP A 193 -3.14 21.74 -1.66
C ASP A 193 -2.92 20.41 -0.90
N VAL A 194 -3.14 19.25 -1.55
CA VAL A 194 -2.97 17.97 -0.87
C VAL A 194 -1.50 17.57 -0.69
N PRO A 195 -0.62 17.65 -1.72
CA PRO A 195 0.81 17.50 -1.48
C PRO A 195 1.37 18.52 -0.49
N ALA A 196 0.90 19.77 -0.51
CA ALA A 196 1.30 20.80 0.47
C ALA A 196 0.87 20.43 1.90
N GLU A 197 -0.35 19.91 2.08
CA GLU A 197 -0.80 19.40 3.36
C GLU A 197 0.08 18.24 3.84
N VAL A 198 0.31 17.23 2.98
CA VAL A 198 0.94 15.98 3.40
C VAL A 198 2.45 16.12 3.57
N LEU A 199 3.14 16.75 2.62
CA LEU A 199 4.60 16.89 2.60
C LEU A 199 5.10 18.19 3.26
N GLY A 200 4.21 19.17 3.48
CA GLY A 200 4.58 20.51 3.91
C GLY A 200 4.81 21.45 2.72
N GLU A 201 4.50 22.73 2.90
CA GLU A 201 4.60 23.76 1.85
C GLU A 201 6.05 23.94 1.34
N ASP A 202 7.04 23.75 2.21
CA ASP A 202 8.48 23.93 1.93
C ASP A 202 9.22 22.60 1.73
N PHE A 203 8.55 21.56 1.22
CA PHE A 203 9.19 20.26 0.98
C PHE A 203 10.42 20.39 0.05
N ALA A 204 11.60 20.07 0.59
CA ALA A 204 12.88 20.27 -0.10
C ALA A 204 13.28 19.10 -1.02
N GLY A 205 12.65 17.92 -0.85
CA GLY A 205 12.97 16.73 -1.61
C GLY A 205 12.47 16.75 -3.06
N THR A 206 12.85 15.73 -3.81
CA THR A 206 12.48 15.54 -5.21
C THR A 206 11.20 14.73 -5.32
N VAL A 207 10.20 15.28 -6.01
CA VAL A 207 8.93 14.59 -6.28
C VAL A 207 8.99 13.85 -7.61
N VAL A 208 8.86 12.52 -7.57
CA VAL A 208 8.69 11.70 -8.77
C VAL A 208 7.20 11.54 -9.03
N CYS A 209 6.72 12.07 -10.15
CA CYS A 209 5.29 12.13 -10.46
C CYS A 209 4.99 11.87 -11.93
N ASP A 210 3.72 11.81 -12.28
CA ASP A 210 3.29 11.84 -13.67
C ASP A 210 3.38 13.26 -14.26
N GLY A 211 2.81 13.46 -15.45
CA GLY A 211 2.83 14.75 -16.15
C GLY A 211 1.76 15.75 -15.69
N TRP A 212 1.12 15.55 -14.54
CA TRP A 212 -0.03 16.36 -14.15
C TRP A 212 0.34 17.75 -13.62
N THR A 213 -0.55 18.73 -13.86
CA THR A 213 -0.28 20.16 -13.65
C THR A 213 -0.30 20.60 -12.19
N ALA A 214 -0.82 19.79 -11.27
CA ALA A 214 -0.79 20.11 -9.84
C ALA A 214 0.63 20.00 -9.25
N TYR A 215 1.48 19.12 -9.80
CA TYR A 215 2.82 18.89 -9.26
C TYR A 215 3.76 20.09 -9.44
N PRO A 216 3.85 20.75 -10.61
CA PRO A 216 4.64 21.97 -10.76
C PRO A 216 4.11 23.17 -9.97
N ALA A 217 2.83 23.16 -9.58
CA ALA A 217 2.28 24.19 -8.71
C ALA A 217 2.69 23.98 -7.23
N PHE A 218 3.06 22.75 -6.86
CA PHE A 218 3.52 22.41 -5.52
C PHE A 218 5.04 22.48 -5.38
N SER A 219 5.80 21.82 -6.26
CA SER A 219 7.27 21.76 -6.16
C SER A 219 7.93 22.08 -7.50
N SER A 220 9.06 22.78 -7.42
CA SER A 220 9.95 23.02 -8.55
C SER A 220 10.96 21.88 -8.78
N ASN A 221 11.16 21.03 -7.77
CA ASN A 221 12.07 19.90 -7.83
C ASN A 221 11.31 18.61 -8.16
N LEU A 222 11.15 18.35 -9.45
CA LEU A 222 10.34 17.25 -9.96
C LEU A 222 11.14 16.32 -10.87
N GLN A 223 10.75 15.05 -10.87
CA GLN A 223 11.07 14.08 -11.90
C GLN A 223 9.79 13.57 -12.53
N ARG A 224 9.53 13.93 -13.79
CA ARG A 224 8.39 13.38 -14.54
C ARG A 224 8.66 11.95 -14.99
N CYS A 225 7.63 11.11 -14.91
CA CYS A 225 7.71 9.70 -15.27
C CYS A 225 7.95 9.50 -16.77
N TRP A 226 9.11 8.95 -17.13
CA TRP A 226 9.44 8.59 -18.52
C TRP A 226 8.51 7.50 -19.07
N ALA A 227 8.03 6.57 -18.24
CA ALA A 227 7.14 5.50 -18.72
C ALA A 227 5.80 6.02 -19.26
N HIS A 228 5.31 7.17 -18.77
CA HIS A 228 4.10 7.78 -19.29
C HIS A 228 4.32 8.43 -20.66
N ILE A 229 5.38 9.24 -20.81
CA ILE A 229 5.65 9.94 -22.07
C ILE A 229 6.05 8.97 -23.20
N LEU A 230 6.73 7.87 -22.87
CA LEU A 230 7.09 6.84 -23.85
C LEU A 230 5.86 6.08 -24.37
N ARG A 231 4.94 5.70 -23.47
CA ARG A 231 3.65 5.09 -23.87
C ARG A 231 2.84 6.01 -24.77
N GLU A 232 2.72 7.29 -24.40
CA GLU A 232 2.02 8.27 -25.24
C GLU A 232 2.72 8.47 -26.60
N ALA A 233 4.05 8.43 -26.63
CA ALA A 233 4.80 8.50 -27.89
C ALA A 233 4.55 7.28 -28.79
N GLU A 234 4.45 6.08 -28.23
CA GLU A 234 4.06 4.85 -28.94
C GLU A 234 2.63 4.96 -29.51
N ASP A 235 1.65 5.33 -28.68
CA ASP A 235 0.25 5.51 -29.12
C ASP A 235 0.12 6.55 -30.26
N VAL A 236 0.88 7.64 -30.17
CA VAL A 236 0.94 8.66 -31.22
C VAL A 236 1.61 8.13 -32.48
N ALA A 237 2.66 7.32 -32.35
CA ALA A 237 3.34 6.73 -33.50
C ALA A 237 2.44 5.75 -34.28
N GLU A 238 1.66 4.93 -33.56
CA GLU A 238 0.69 4.00 -34.15
C GLU A 238 -0.42 4.75 -34.90
N SER A 239 -0.99 5.78 -34.27
CA SER A 239 -2.10 6.55 -34.84
C SER A 239 -1.72 7.50 -35.97
N SER A 240 -0.48 8.01 -36.00
CA SER A 240 -0.02 9.03 -36.97
C SER A 240 0.98 8.53 -38.01
N GLN A 241 1.32 7.22 -38.02
CA GLN A 241 2.36 6.61 -38.87
C GLN A 241 3.74 7.28 -38.74
N LYS A 242 4.01 7.99 -37.64
CA LYS A 242 5.27 8.73 -37.38
C LYS A 242 6.21 7.97 -36.44
N VAL A 243 6.43 6.69 -36.73
CA VAL A 243 7.24 5.75 -35.92
C VAL A 243 8.63 6.29 -35.54
N ASN A 244 9.30 7.00 -36.45
CA ASN A 244 10.66 7.51 -36.24
C ASN A 244 10.81 8.43 -35.01
N ARG A 245 9.81 9.26 -34.67
CA ARG A 245 9.90 10.16 -33.50
C ARG A 245 9.78 9.42 -32.17
N SER A 246 8.88 8.44 -32.08
CA SER A 246 8.73 7.59 -30.90
C SER A 246 9.99 6.75 -30.66
N THR A 247 10.49 6.07 -31.70
CA THR A 247 11.72 5.29 -31.60
C THR A 247 12.91 6.12 -31.13
N ARG A 248 13.06 7.36 -31.66
CA ARG A 248 14.10 8.28 -31.18
C ARG A 248 13.97 8.61 -29.71
N LEU A 249 12.76 8.88 -29.20
CA LEU A 249 12.55 9.18 -27.79
C LEU A 249 12.90 7.99 -26.90
N SER A 250 12.48 6.78 -27.30
CA SER A 250 12.77 5.53 -26.58
C SER A 250 14.27 5.17 -26.59
N ASP A 251 14.95 5.33 -27.72
CA ASP A 251 16.40 5.13 -27.83
C ASP A 251 17.16 6.10 -26.91
N ARG A 252 16.70 7.35 -26.84
CA ARG A 252 17.30 8.38 -25.98
C ARG A 252 17.11 8.05 -24.51
N TYR A 253 15.89 7.74 -24.09
CA TYR A 253 15.63 7.27 -22.73
C TYR A 253 16.54 6.09 -22.35
N THR A 254 16.65 5.09 -23.23
CA THR A 254 17.47 3.90 -22.99
C THR A 254 18.95 4.26 -22.86
N SER A 255 19.46 5.14 -23.72
CA SER A 255 20.84 5.63 -23.67
C SER A 255 21.11 6.41 -22.37
N LEU A 256 20.24 7.37 -22.04
CA LEU A 256 20.37 8.22 -20.85
C LEU A 256 20.30 7.41 -19.56
N SER A 257 19.38 6.45 -19.48
CA SER A 257 19.27 5.56 -18.32
C SER A 257 20.55 4.75 -18.11
N ARG A 258 21.14 4.22 -19.19
CA ARG A 258 22.41 3.47 -19.13
C ARG A 258 23.59 4.36 -18.74
N LEU A 259 23.69 5.56 -19.31
CA LEU A 259 24.79 6.49 -19.06
C LEU A 259 24.70 7.10 -17.66
N GLY A 260 23.51 7.53 -17.22
CA GLY A 260 23.26 8.07 -15.89
C GLY A 260 23.58 7.07 -14.78
N TRP A 261 23.23 5.79 -14.98
CA TRP A 261 23.58 4.72 -14.03
C TRP A 261 25.09 4.51 -13.90
N ARG A 262 25.85 4.60 -15.00
CA ARG A 262 27.31 4.44 -14.99
C ARG A 262 28.06 5.66 -14.47
N ALA A 263 27.47 6.85 -14.56
CA ALA A 263 28.10 8.09 -14.13
C ALA A 263 28.09 8.19 -12.60
N THR A 264 29.27 8.18 -11.98
CA THR A 264 29.44 8.32 -10.53
C THR A 264 29.88 9.72 -10.11
N GLN A 265 30.52 10.47 -11.01
CA GLN A 265 31.03 11.81 -10.72
C GLN A 265 29.99 12.91 -11.02
N VAL A 266 29.87 13.88 -10.10
CA VAL A 266 28.92 15.01 -10.20
C VAL A 266 29.11 15.81 -11.49
N LEU A 267 30.36 16.14 -11.85
CA LEU A 267 30.63 16.92 -13.08
C LEU A 267 30.23 16.17 -14.35
N VAL A 268 30.41 14.85 -14.38
CA VAL A 268 30.00 14.00 -15.52
C VAL A 268 28.48 13.99 -15.64
N ARG A 269 27.76 13.89 -14.51
CA ARG A 269 26.29 13.93 -14.49
C ARG A 269 25.74 15.27 -14.96
N ALA A 270 26.32 16.39 -14.49
CA ALA A 270 25.92 17.73 -14.92
C ALA A 270 26.12 17.92 -16.43
N GLU A 271 27.25 17.44 -16.98
CA GLU A 271 27.49 17.49 -18.42
C GLU A 271 26.52 16.59 -19.20
N LEU A 272 26.25 15.36 -18.72
CA LEU A 272 25.26 14.47 -19.31
C LEU A 272 23.86 15.11 -19.33
N GLN A 273 23.44 15.72 -18.23
CA GLN A 273 22.15 16.41 -18.12
C GLN A 273 22.06 17.57 -19.12
N ARG A 274 23.13 18.37 -19.26
CA ARG A 274 23.22 19.48 -20.22
C ARG A 274 23.13 19.00 -21.67
N VAL A 275 23.83 17.93 -22.01
CA VAL A 275 23.78 17.33 -23.36
C VAL A 275 22.39 16.75 -23.62
N ALA A 276 21.84 15.98 -22.68
CA ALA A 276 20.52 15.37 -22.78
C ALA A 276 19.41 16.41 -22.98
N ARG A 277 19.50 17.56 -22.29
CA ARG A 277 18.54 18.67 -22.44
C ARG A 277 18.53 19.20 -23.87
N ARG A 278 19.69 19.46 -24.46
CA ARG A 278 19.80 19.94 -25.85
C ARG A 278 19.26 18.92 -26.84
N GLU A 279 19.48 17.63 -26.57
CA GLU A 279 18.94 16.56 -27.40
C GLU A 279 17.40 16.53 -27.33
N LEU A 280 16.82 16.68 -26.14
CA LEU A 280 15.37 16.81 -25.98
C LEU A 280 14.81 18.04 -26.69
N GLU A 281 15.46 19.20 -26.55
CA GLU A 281 15.10 20.43 -27.24
C GLU A 281 15.12 20.24 -28.77
N SER A 282 16.08 19.46 -29.31
CA SER A 282 16.15 19.17 -30.75
C SER A 282 15.00 18.30 -31.27
N LEU A 283 14.29 17.58 -30.39
CA LEU A 283 13.10 16.79 -30.76
C LEU A 283 11.84 17.67 -30.88
N ILE A 284 11.85 18.85 -30.26
CA ILE A 284 10.74 19.80 -30.27
C ILE A 284 10.80 20.61 -31.57
N ASP A 285 10.25 20.05 -32.64
CA ASP A 285 10.06 20.76 -33.92
C ASP A 285 8.76 21.57 -33.89
N ARG A 286 8.88 22.90 -33.98
CA ARG A 286 7.74 23.86 -33.97
C ARG A 286 6.94 23.90 -35.26
N SER A 287 7.34 23.14 -36.28
CA SER A 287 6.67 23.09 -37.59
C SER A 287 5.57 22.03 -37.68
N VAL A 288 5.23 21.37 -36.56
CA VAL A 288 4.21 20.32 -36.53
C VAL A 288 2.81 20.95 -36.45
N PRO A 289 1.91 20.68 -37.41
CA PRO A 289 0.53 21.13 -37.33
C PRO A 289 -0.22 20.48 -36.16
N ASP A 290 -1.30 21.11 -35.71
CA ASP A 290 -2.14 20.68 -34.58
C ASP A 290 -2.52 19.19 -34.66
N GLY A 291 -2.48 18.50 -33.51
CA GLY A 291 -2.82 17.09 -33.40
C GLY A 291 -2.04 16.36 -32.30
N PRO A 292 -2.16 15.02 -32.21
CA PRO A 292 -1.56 14.22 -31.13
C PRO A 292 -0.04 14.40 -30.97
N VAL A 293 0.66 14.62 -32.09
CA VAL A 293 2.11 14.88 -32.09
C VAL A 293 2.44 16.24 -31.48
N ALA A 294 1.66 17.29 -31.78
CA ALA A 294 1.86 18.62 -31.20
C ALA A 294 1.60 18.60 -29.69
N THR A 295 0.57 17.87 -29.23
CA THR A 295 0.30 17.67 -27.80
C THR A 295 1.45 16.96 -27.09
N LEU A 296 1.98 15.87 -27.66
CA LEU A 296 3.13 15.16 -27.10
C LEU A 296 4.36 16.07 -26.98
N LEU A 297 4.68 16.83 -28.04
CA LEU A 297 5.80 17.76 -28.03
C LEU A 297 5.60 18.89 -27.01
N GLY A 298 4.38 19.42 -26.88
CA GLY A 298 4.05 20.42 -25.86
C GLY A 298 4.22 19.90 -24.44
N LYS A 299 3.92 18.62 -24.18
CA LYS A 299 4.19 17.98 -22.88
C LYS A 299 5.69 17.82 -22.60
N ILE A 300 6.47 17.46 -23.62
CA ILE A 300 7.93 17.39 -23.52
C ILE A 300 8.50 18.77 -23.23
N GLU A 301 8.11 19.79 -24.02
CA GLU A 301 8.52 21.20 -23.86
C GLU A 301 8.18 21.74 -22.48
N GLY A 302 6.93 21.59 -22.03
CA GLY A 302 6.46 22.04 -20.72
C GLY A 302 6.99 21.22 -19.53
N GLY A 303 7.89 20.25 -19.77
CA GLY A 303 8.54 19.45 -18.74
C GLY A 303 10.06 19.42 -18.83
N LEU A 304 10.68 20.22 -19.70
CA LEU A 304 12.13 20.17 -19.97
C LEU A 304 13.00 20.23 -18.71
N ASP A 305 12.59 21.01 -17.71
CA ASP A 305 13.30 21.16 -16.45
C ASP A 305 13.08 19.98 -15.47
N HIS A 306 12.18 19.04 -15.79
CA HIS A 306 11.74 17.95 -14.91
C HIS A 306 11.96 16.54 -15.48
N TRP A 307 12.45 16.39 -16.72
CA TRP A 307 12.68 15.06 -17.30
C TRP A 307 14.01 14.43 -16.88
N LEU A 308 15.00 15.24 -16.52
CA LEU A 308 16.40 14.80 -16.41
C LEU A 308 16.96 14.84 -14.99
N THR A 309 16.11 15.07 -13.99
CA THR A 309 16.49 15.16 -12.56
C THR A 309 17.20 13.88 -12.10
N PHE A 310 16.74 12.71 -12.54
CA PHE A 310 17.37 11.40 -12.27
C PHE A 310 18.83 11.27 -12.75
N ILE A 311 19.28 12.09 -13.70
CA ILE A 311 20.68 12.11 -14.15
C ILE A 311 21.54 12.84 -13.10
N GLY A 312 21.05 13.99 -12.62
CA GLY A 312 21.71 14.78 -11.59
C GLY A 312 21.71 14.07 -10.23
N GLU A 313 20.60 13.43 -9.89
CA GLU A 313 20.33 12.84 -8.58
C GLU A 313 20.20 11.31 -8.66
N PRO A 314 21.22 10.54 -8.23
CA PRO A 314 21.22 9.08 -8.37
C PRO A 314 20.08 8.36 -7.64
N ALA A 315 19.56 8.97 -6.57
CA ALA A 315 18.48 8.40 -5.77
C ALA A 315 17.11 8.50 -6.46
N VAL A 316 16.98 9.37 -7.46
CA VAL A 316 15.73 9.64 -8.16
C VAL A 316 15.52 8.62 -9.27
N SER A 317 14.38 7.93 -9.26
CA SER A 317 13.99 7.02 -10.33
C SER A 317 13.45 7.79 -11.54
N PRO A 318 13.80 7.41 -12.79
CA PRO A 318 13.22 8.03 -13.98
C PRO A 318 11.74 7.70 -14.20
N THR A 319 11.18 6.72 -13.48
CA THR A 319 9.78 6.32 -13.58
C THR A 319 9.07 6.36 -12.22
N ASN A 320 7.76 6.59 -12.26
CA ASN A 320 6.89 6.61 -11.09
C ASN A 320 6.25 5.24 -10.79
N ASN A 321 6.90 4.15 -11.21
CA ASN A 321 6.36 2.80 -11.07
C ASN A 321 6.11 2.42 -9.60
N ALA A 322 6.83 3.01 -8.66
CA ALA A 322 6.63 2.79 -7.23
C ALA A 322 5.20 3.17 -6.83
N ALA A 323 4.84 4.46 -6.98
CA ALA A 323 3.50 4.95 -6.65
C ALA A 323 2.40 4.25 -7.46
N GLU A 324 2.61 4.03 -8.77
CA GLU A 324 1.65 3.29 -9.61
C GLU A 324 1.40 1.86 -9.09
N ASN A 325 2.45 1.18 -8.61
CA ASN A 325 2.34 -0.15 -8.03
C ASN A 325 1.64 -0.13 -6.67
N ALA A 326 1.97 0.85 -5.82
CA ALA A 326 1.32 1.03 -4.51
C ALA A 326 -0.20 1.21 -4.66
N LEU A 327 -0.64 2.02 -5.64
CA LEU A 327 -2.06 2.25 -5.90
C LEU A 327 -2.85 1.02 -6.36
N ARG A 328 -2.20 -0.07 -6.81
CA ARG A 328 -2.91 -1.28 -7.26
C ARG A 328 -3.79 -1.86 -6.16
N GLU A 329 -3.30 -1.89 -4.93
CA GLU A 329 -4.02 -2.41 -3.78
C GLU A 329 -5.31 -1.60 -3.50
N PRO A 330 -5.26 -0.27 -3.30
CA PRO A 330 -6.45 0.57 -3.21
C PRO A 330 -7.38 0.47 -4.42
N VAL A 331 -6.84 0.36 -5.64
CA VAL A 331 -7.63 0.26 -6.88
C VAL A 331 -8.42 -1.05 -6.96
N VAL A 332 -7.89 -2.16 -6.44
CA VAL A 332 -8.67 -3.40 -6.37
C VAL A 332 -9.67 -3.31 -5.23
N LEU A 333 -9.25 -2.81 -4.07
CA LEU A 333 -10.12 -2.68 -2.91
C LEU A 333 -11.33 -1.80 -3.22
N ARG A 334 -11.17 -0.64 -3.87
CA ARG A 334 -12.29 0.26 -4.23
C ARG A 334 -13.35 -0.43 -5.08
N LYS A 335 -12.99 -1.40 -5.93
CA LYS A 335 -13.96 -2.16 -6.74
C LYS A 335 -14.90 -3.01 -5.88
N ILE A 336 -14.45 -3.38 -4.69
CA ILE A 336 -15.22 -4.17 -3.72
C ILE A 336 -15.97 -3.26 -2.75
N ILE A 337 -15.35 -2.15 -2.31
CA ILE A 337 -15.99 -1.20 -1.38
C ILE A 337 -17.09 -0.38 -2.09
N GLY A 338 -16.86 0.02 -3.34
CA GLY A 338 -17.72 0.92 -4.10
C GLY A 338 -17.57 2.39 -3.68
N THR A 339 -17.95 2.72 -2.45
CA THR A 339 -17.92 4.10 -1.92
C THR A 339 -17.61 4.11 -0.43
N LEU A 340 -16.83 5.11 0.01
CA LEU A 340 -16.71 5.48 1.41
C LEU A 340 -17.97 6.26 1.80
N ARG A 341 -18.46 6.12 3.03
CA ARG A 341 -19.75 6.72 3.45
C ARG A 341 -19.63 8.07 4.14
N ASN A 342 -18.48 8.38 4.71
CA ASN A 342 -18.23 9.57 5.53
C ASN A 342 -16.74 9.72 5.84
N ASP A 343 -16.38 10.76 6.59
CA ASP A 343 -15.00 11.09 6.96
C ASP A 343 -14.35 10.03 7.85
N ARG A 344 -15.13 9.34 8.69
CA ARG A 344 -14.62 8.17 9.43
C ARG A 344 -14.23 7.05 8.47
N GLY A 345 -15.00 6.86 7.40
CA GLY A 345 -14.66 6.01 6.28
C GLY A 345 -13.29 6.34 5.70
N MET A 346 -13.05 7.62 5.41
CA MET A 346 -11.78 8.12 4.88
C MET A 346 -10.62 7.91 5.86
N PHE A 347 -10.80 8.30 7.12
CA PHE A 347 -9.81 8.12 8.18
C PHE A 347 -9.39 6.66 8.34
N VAL A 348 -10.35 5.73 8.41
CA VAL A 348 -10.05 4.30 8.52
C VAL A 348 -9.33 3.80 7.27
N HIS A 349 -9.76 4.27 6.08
CA HIS A 349 -9.20 3.85 4.80
C HIS A 349 -7.74 4.28 4.64
N GLU A 350 -7.46 5.56 4.85
CA GLU A 350 -6.11 6.11 4.72
C GLU A 350 -5.15 5.50 5.76
N THR A 351 -5.62 5.36 7.00
CA THR A 351 -4.79 4.86 8.10
C THR A 351 -4.43 3.38 7.88
N VAL A 352 -5.43 2.52 7.67
CA VAL A 352 -5.19 1.07 7.55
C VAL A 352 -4.39 0.74 6.29
N LEU A 353 -4.67 1.37 5.15
CA LEU A 353 -3.91 1.13 3.93
C LEU A 353 -2.43 1.51 4.09
N SER A 354 -2.15 2.64 4.75
CA SER A 354 -0.77 3.12 4.92
C SER A 354 0.04 2.21 5.81
N LEU A 355 -0.54 1.77 6.93
CA LEU A 355 0.08 0.83 7.84
C LEU A 355 0.39 -0.50 7.13
N LEU A 356 -0.61 -1.07 6.45
CA LEU A 356 -0.43 -2.32 5.71
C LEU A 356 0.64 -2.23 4.61
N ALA A 357 0.63 -1.15 3.82
CA ALA A 357 1.60 -0.98 2.76
C ALA A 357 3.01 -0.80 3.31
N THR A 358 3.18 0.02 4.34
CA THR A 358 4.46 0.26 4.99
C THR A 358 5.01 -1.00 5.66
N TRP A 359 4.21 -1.73 6.44
CA TRP A 359 4.67 -2.96 7.09
C TRP A 359 5.13 -4.01 6.09
N ARG A 360 4.41 -4.18 4.97
CA ARG A 360 4.84 -5.09 3.91
C ARG A 360 6.11 -4.64 3.22
N GLN A 361 6.23 -3.34 2.95
CA GLN A 361 7.43 -2.75 2.38
C GLN A 361 8.66 -2.99 3.28
N GLN A 362 8.45 -3.04 4.59
CA GLN A 362 9.46 -3.34 5.60
C GLN A 362 9.61 -4.84 5.92
N GLY A 363 8.89 -5.73 5.22
CA GLY A 363 8.95 -7.18 5.43
C GLY A 363 8.33 -7.67 6.74
N ARG A 364 7.49 -6.85 7.40
CA ARG A 364 6.84 -7.17 8.67
C ARG A 364 5.53 -7.91 8.45
N ASN A 365 5.14 -8.75 9.42
CA ASN A 365 3.87 -9.47 9.38
C ASN A 365 2.70 -8.54 9.78
N PRO A 366 1.75 -8.25 8.89
CA PRO A 366 0.66 -7.33 9.19
C PRO A 366 -0.25 -7.74 10.36
N TYR A 367 -0.39 -9.04 10.62
CA TYR A 367 -1.19 -9.52 11.75
C TYR A 367 -0.54 -9.22 13.08
N GLU A 368 0.77 -9.49 13.18
CA GLU A 368 1.54 -9.21 14.39
C GLU A 368 1.61 -7.70 14.66
N GLU A 369 1.80 -6.90 13.61
CA GLU A 369 1.83 -5.44 13.73
C GLU A 369 0.49 -4.86 14.17
N PHE A 370 -0.64 -5.34 13.63
CA PHE A 370 -1.95 -4.92 14.14
C PHE A 370 -2.15 -5.30 15.61
N ARG A 371 -1.72 -6.49 16.02
CA ARG A 371 -1.79 -6.89 17.43
C ARG A 371 -0.95 -5.96 18.29
N ARG A 372 0.30 -5.67 17.89
CA ARG A 372 1.21 -4.74 18.58
C ARG A 372 0.58 -3.38 18.77
N VAL A 373 0.08 -2.79 17.68
CA VAL A 373 -0.51 -1.45 17.68
C VAL A 373 -1.75 -1.38 18.58
N VAL A 374 -2.62 -2.39 18.51
CA VAL A 374 -3.87 -2.43 19.30
C VAL A 374 -3.61 -2.70 20.77
N SER A 375 -2.55 -3.43 21.11
CA SER A 375 -2.15 -3.71 22.50
C SER A 375 -1.41 -2.54 23.16
N ASN A 376 -0.54 -1.85 22.42
CA ASN A 376 0.44 -0.94 23.01
C ASN A 376 0.08 0.54 22.89
N ASN A 377 -0.79 0.91 21.95
CA ASN A 377 -1.10 2.32 21.72
C ASN A 377 -2.38 2.72 22.44
N GLU A 378 -2.37 3.90 23.05
CA GLU A 378 -3.61 4.53 23.52
C GLU A 378 -4.53 4.79 22.32
N VAL A 379 -5.76 4.28 22.41
CA VAL A 379 -6.73 4.43 21.33
C VAL A 379 -7.25 5.87 21.35
N ILE A 380 -6.85 6.67 20.35
CA ILE A 380 -7.34 8.04 20.15
C ILE A 380 -8.88 8.06 20.22
N SER A 381 -9.50 9.01 20.90
CA SER A 381 -10.96 9.04 21.07
C SER A 381 -11.69 9.18 19.72
N ARG A 382 -12.95 8.70 19.63
CA ARG A 382 -13.76 8.78 18.40
C ARG A 382 -13.97 10.21 17.87
N ALA A 383 -13.85 11.21 18.75
CA ALA A 383 -13.99 12.62 18.39
C ALA A 383 -12.76 13.15 17.62
N HIS A 384 -11.57 12.63 17.91
CA HIS A 384 -10.31 13.02 17.26
C HIS A 384 -9.96 12.14 16.04
N ALA A 385 -10.75 11.08 15.77
CA ALA A 385 -10.62 10.22 14.60
C ALA A 385 -11.22 10.83 13.31
N VAL A 386 -11.64 12.10 13.37
CA VAL A 386 -12.05 12.88 12.21
C VAL A 386 -10.99 13.99 12.10
N PRO A 387 -10.28 14.13 10.97
CA PRO A 387 -9.44 15.30 10.79
C PRO A 387 -10.35 16.53 10.94
N ALA A 388 -9.98 17.46 11.82
CA ALA A 388 -10.51 18.80 11.73
C ALA A 388 -9.99 19.37 10.41
N VAL A 389 -10.74 19.16 9.32
CA VAL A 389 -10.58 19.96 8.13
C VAL A 389 -11.07 21.34 8.56
N GLU A 390 -10.15 22.19 9.01
CA GLU A 390 -10.41 23.62 9.02
C GLU A 390 -10.70 23.97 7.57
N THR A 391 -11.98 24.16 7.25
CA THR A 391 -12.40 24.77 6.00
C THR A 391 -11.81 26.17 6.01
N SER A 392 -10.72 26.38 5.29
CA SER A 392 -10.22 27.71 4.97
C SER A 392 -11.33 28.45 4.23
N GLY A 393 -11.90 29.44 4.90
CA GLY A 393 -12.94 30.32 4.37
C GLY A 393 -12.42 31.38 3.42
#